data_AF-A0A2N2S0X3-F1
#
_entry.id   AF-A0A2N2S0X3-F1
#
_cell.length_a   1.000
_cell.length_b   1.000
_cell.length_c   1.000
_cell.angle_alpha   90.00
_cell.angle_beta   90.00
_cell.angle_gamma   90.00
#
_symmetry.space_group_name_H-M   'P 1'
#
loop_
_entity.id
_entity.type
_entity.pdbx_description
1 polymer ?
#
loop_
_entity_poly.entity_id
_entity_poly.type
_entity_poly.pdbx_seq_one_letter_code
_entity_poly.pdbx_strand_id
1 'polypeptide(L)'
;MEELDSLLHQPLRTQLVAFLAGAGEQTFSDLKRQLGVSDGNLDAHLKKLLAADYVAVRKETGNGRPQSFFVLTPGGLSALQTYVQALHRLLPISPETSNASGLGEPKLAG
;
A
#
# COMPACT_ATOMS: atom_id res chain seq x y z
N MET A 1 -6.86 6.96 22.11
CA MET A 1 -6.06 7.47 20.98
C MET A 1 -6.24 6.44 19.86
N GLU A 2 -6.45 6.86 18.62
CA GLU A 2 -6.63 5.91 17.52
C GLU A 2 -5.36 5.10 17.31
N GLU A 3 -5.47 3.79 17.39
CA GLU A 3 -4.33 2.90 17.23
C GLU A 3 -4.13 2.65 15.74
N LEU A 4 -3.09 3.30 15.19
CA LEU A 4 -2.58 2.96 13.88
C LEU A 4 -1.98 1.57 13.94
N ASP A 5 -2.31 0.73 12.97
CA ASP A 5 -1.67 -0.57 12.78
C ASP A 5 -0.15 -0.37 12.73
N SER A 6 0.56 -0.78 13.78
CA SER A 6 2.01 -0.61 13.92
C SER A 6 2.80 -1.41 12.88
N LEU A 7 2.18 -2.43 12.26
CA LEU A 7 2.75 -3.17 11.16
C LEU A 7 2.67 -2.34 9.86
N LEU A 8 1.53 -1.70 9.60
CA LEU A 8 1.36 -0.85 8.42
C LEU A 8 1.88 0.58 8.61
N HIS A 9 2.13 1.03 9.84
CA HIS A 9 2.78 2.31 10.16
C HIS A 9 4.32 2.23 10.01
N GLN A 10 4.76 1.62 8.91
CA GLN A 10 6.14 1.63 8.47
C GLN A 10 6.16 1.76 6.95
N PRO A 11 6.91 2.72 6.37
CA PRO A 11 6.72 3.13 4.98
C PRO A 11 6.75 2.00 3.95
N LEU A 12 7.73 1.08 4.04
CA LEU A 12 7.85 0.02 3.04
C LEU A 12 6.72 -1.01 3.13
N ARG A 13 6.27 -1.37 4.32
CA ARG A 13 5.13 -2.29 4.50
C ARG A 13 3.84 -1.68 3.99
N THR A 14 3.62 -0.38 4.22
CA THR A 14 2.47 0.34 3.63
C THR A 14 2.53 0.27 2.10
N GLN A 15 3.69 0.59 1.51
CA GLN A 15 3.87 0.56 0.05
C GLN A 15 3.69 -0.85 -0.53
N LEU A 16 4.25 -1.88 0.12
CA LEU A 16 4.11 -3.28 -0.29
C LEU A 16 2.65 -3.71 -0.35
N VAL A 17 1.91 -3.50 0.74
CA VAL A 17 0.51 -3.91 0.86
C VAL A 17 -0.39 -3.10 -0.08
N ALA A 18 -0.17 -1.79 -0.20
CA ALA A 18 -0.90 -0.93 -1.14
C ALA A 18 -0.64 -1.33 -2.61
N PHE A 19 0.61 -1.66 -2.96
CA PHE A 19 0.93 -2.12 -4.31
C PHE A 19 0.27 -3.47 -4.62
N LEU A 20 0.39 -4.45 -3.72
CA LEU A 20 -0.21 -5.78 -3.91
C LEU A 20 -1.74 -5.74 -3.97
N ALA A 21 -2.39 -4.77 -3.33
CA ALA A 21 -3.84 -4.58 -3.41
C ALA A 21 -4.34 -4.35 -4.85
N GLY A 22 -3.52 -3.73 -5.71
CA GLY A 22 -3.87 -3.49 -7.12
C GLY A 22 -3.13 -4.39 -8.13
N ALA A 23 -2.00 -4.97 -7.74
CA ALA A 23 -1.13 -5.72 -8.65
C ALA A 23 -1.38 -7.24 -8.68
N GLY A 24 -2.14 -7.78 -7.72
CA GLY A 24 -2.35 -9.23 -7.62
C GLY A 24 -1.09 -10.00 -7.21
N GLU A 25 -0.91 -11.22 -7.73
CA GLU A 25 0.30 -12.03 -7.47
C GLU A 25 1.54 -11.42 -8.14
N GLN A 26 2.62 -11.24 -7.37
CA GLN A 26 3.87 -10.62 -7.82
C GLN A 26 5.09 -11.43 -7.39
N THR A 27 6.13 -11.47 -8.22
CA THR A 27 7.39 -12.13 -7.85
C THR A 27 8.22 -11.23 -6.92
N PHE A 28 9.20 -11.83 -6.20
CA PHE A 28 10.16 -11.05 -5.42
C PHE A 28 10.89 -10.00 -6.28
N SER A 29 11.29 -10.39 -7.49
CA SER A 29 11.99 -9.50 -8.43
C SER A 29 11.12 -8.34 -8.90
N ASP A 30 9.83 -8.55 -9.08
CA ASP A 30 8.87 -7.50 -9.45
C ASP A 30 8.67 -6.51 -8.31
N LEU A 31 8.45 -7.02 -7.09
CA LEU A 31 8.35 -6.19 -5.89
C LEU A 31 9.60 -5.34 -5.66
N LYS A 32 10.78 -5.96 -5.79
CA LYS A 32 12.07 -5.27 -5.67
C LYS A 32 12.19 -4.13 -6.67
N ARG A 33 11.91 -4.42 -7.95
CA ARG A 33 12.01 -3.46 -9.05
C ARG A 33 11.02 -2.31 -8.88
N GLN A 34 9.77 -2.63 -8.53
CA GLN A 34 8.72 -1.63 -8.41
C GLN A 34 8.93 -0.69 -7.21
N LEU A 35 9.45 -1.22 -6.10
CA LEU A 35 9.62 -0.46 -4.86
C LEU A 35 11.03 0.13 -4.69
N GLY A 36 11.98 -0.20 -5.57
CA GLY A 36 13.33 0.36 -5.55
C GLY A 36 14.12 -0.01 -4.29
N VAL A 37 13.93 -1.23 -3.77
CA VAL A 37 14.53 -1.68 -2.49
C VAL A 37 15.59 -2.76 -2.67
N SER A 38 16.43 -2.94 -1.65
CA SER A 38 17.40 -4.04 -1.60
C SER A 38 16.73 -5.36 -1.21
N ASP A 39 17.40 -6.48 -1.51
CA ASP A 39 16.89 -7.82 -1.22
C ASP A 39 16.68 -8.05 0.28
N GLY A 40 17.66 -7.64 1.11
CA GLY A 40 17.56 -7.77 2.56
C GLY A 40 16.42 -6.93 3.16
N ASN A 41 16.16 -5.75 2.61
CA ASN A 41 15.06 -4.89 3.07
C ASN A 41 13.71 -5.51 2.69
N LEU A 42 13.56 -5.95 1.44
CA LEU A 42 12.34 -6.60 0.97
C LEU A 42 12.03 -7.89 1.74
N ASP A 43 13.03 -8.77 1.92
CA ASP A 43 12.88 -10.02 2.65
C ASP A 43 12.46 -9.80 4.11
N ALA A 44 13.11 -8.87 4.81
CA ALA A 44 12.77 -8.57 6.20
C ALA A 44 11.34 -8.05 6.36
N HIS A 45 10.86 -7.22 5.42
CA HIS A 45 9.50 -6.69 5.44
C HIS A 45 8.45 -7.72 5.01
N LEU A 46 8.72 -8.52 3.98
CA LEU A 46 7.84 -9.62 3.58
C LEU A 46 7.68 -10.65 4.70
N LYS A 47 8.75 -11.03 5.40
CA LYS A 47 8.67 -11.93 6.57
C LYS A 47 7.71 -11.44 7.64
N LYS A 48 7.71 -10.13 7.94
CA LYS A 48 6.78 -9.54 8.91
C LYS A 48 5.33 -9.57 8.42
N LEU A 49 5.11 -9.29 7.13
CA LEU A 49 3.77 -9.31 6.53
C LEU A 49 3.21 -10.74 6.43
N LEU A 50 4.05 -11.71 6.11
CA LEU A 50 3.71 -13.15 6.11
C LEU A 50 3.36 -13.63 7.52
N ALA A 51 4.15 -13.24 8.52
CA ALA A 51 3.90 -13.61 9.92
C ALA A 51 2.59 -13.04 10.48
N ALA A 52 2.13 -11.91 9.93
CA ALA A 52 0.85 -11.28 10.27
C ALA A 52 -0.32 -11.72 9.38
N ASP A 53 -0.09 -12.65 8.44
CA ASP A 53 -1.06 -13.10 7.43
C ASP A 53 -1.62 -11.96 6.56
N TYR A 54 -0.87 -10.88 6.37
CA TYR A 54 -1.27 -9.78 5.47
C TYR A 54 -0.90 -10.07 4.02
N VAL A 55 0.18 -10.83 3.84
CA VAL A 55 0.65 -11.32 2.55
C VAL A 55 0.71 -12.84 2.62
N ALA A 56 0.37 -13.52 1.54
CA ALA A 56 0.59 -14.94 1.36
C ALA A 56 1.70 -15.17 0.33
N VAL A 57 2.35 -16.34 0.41
CA VAL A 57 3.37 -16.76 -0.57
C VAL A 57 3.02 -18.13 -1.14
N ARG A 58 3.01 -18.23 -2.47
CA ARG A 58 2.93 -19.49 -3.21
C ARG A 58 4.29 -19.77 -3.86
N LYS A 59 4.81 -20.97 -3.65
CA LYS A 59 6.04 -21.43 -4.30
C LYS A 59 5.67 -22.25 -5.53
N GLU A 60 6.30 -21.95 -6.64
CA GLU A 60 6.22 -22.72 -7.87
C GLU A 60 7.54 -23.42 -8.11
N THR A 61 7.48 -24.75 -8.19
CA THR A 61 8.62 -25.63 -8.44
C THR A 61 8.29 -26.51 -9.65
N GLY A 62 8.76 -26.11 -10.83
CA GLY A 62 8.70 -26.90 -12.06
C GLY A 62 10.11 -27.23 -12.57
N ASN A 63 10.26 -27.49 -13.87
CA ASN A 63 11.58 -27.72 -14.50
C ASN A 63 12.49 -26.48 -14.52
N GLY A 64 12.06 -25.35 -13.96
CA GLY A 64 12.80 -24.09 -13.89
C GLY A 64 13.31 -23.75 -12.49
N ARG A 65 13.95 -22.58 -12.37
CA ARG A 65 14.37 -22.04 -11.07
C ARG A 65 13.12 -21.85 -10.18
N PRO A 66 13.14 -22.33 -8.92
CA PRO A 66 12.05 -22.09 -7.98
C PRO A 66 11.71 -20.61 -7.87
N GLN A 67 10.42 -20.29 -7.96
CA GLN A 67 9.92 -18.91 -7.90
C GLN A 67 8.85 -18.78 -6.82
N SER A 68 8.90 -17.68 -6.08
CA SER A 68 7.90 -17.32 -5.08
C SER A 68 7.02 -16.20 -5.62
N PHE A 69 5.72 -16.38 -5.49
CA PHE A 69 4.69 -15.39 -5.79
C PHE A 69 4.06 -14.91 -4.49
N PHE A 70 3.94 -13.60 -4.34
CA PHE A 70 3.40 -12.93 -3.18
C PHE A 70 2.10 -12.24 -3.55
N VAL A 71 1.08 -12.38 -2.71
CA VAL A 71 -0.24 -11.77 -2.94
C VAL A 71 -0.79 -11.22 -1.64
N LEU A 72 -1.59 -10.17 -1.73
CA LEU A 72 -2.32 -9.66 -0.58
C LEU A 72 -3.42 -10.64 -0.17
N THR A 73 -3.53 -10.95 1.12
CA THR A 73 -4.62 -11.78 1.64
C THR A 73 -5.88 -10.94 1.85
N PRO A 74 -7.06 -11.56 2.02
CA PRO A 74 -8.25 -10.85 2.48
C PRO A 74 -8.02 -10.13 3.82
N GLY A 75 -7.26 -10.73 4.74
CA GLY A 75 -6.88 -10.12 6.02
C GLY A 75 -6.01 -8.88 5.84
N GLY A 76 -5.00 -8.95 4.96
CA GLY A 76 -4.15 -7.80 4.61
C GLY A 76 -4.91 -6.66 3.94
N LEU A 77 -5.90 -6.98 3.09
CA LEU A 77 -6.78 -5.97 2.49
C LEU A 77 -7.64 -5.27 3.55
N SER A 78 -8.23 -6.04 4.47
CA SER A 78 -9.01 -5.48 5.59
C SER A 78 -8.13 -4.61 6.50
N ALA A 79 -6.90 -5.04 6.79
CA ALA A 79 -5.94 -4.28 7.57
C ALA A 79 -5.57 -2.95 6.89
N LEU A 80 -5.30 -2.97 5.57
CA LEU A 80 -5.03 -1.76 4.79
C LEU A 80 -6.21 -0.78 4.83
N GLN A 81 -7.44 -1.26 4.61
CA GLN A 81 -8.64 -0.43 4.66
C GLN A 81 -8.81 0.21 6.03
N THR A 82 -8.63 -0.57 7.10
CA THR A 82 -8.74 -0.10 8.48
C THR A 82 -7.67 0.95 8.80
N TYR A 83 -6.44 0.72 8.35
CA TYR A 83 -5.32 1.66 8.51
C TYR A 83 -5.59 2.98 7.79
N VAL A 84 -6.06 2.95 6.55
CA VAL A 84 -6.44 4.16 5.79
C VAL A 84 -7.58 4.91 6.48
N GLN A 85 -8.60 4.20 7.00
CA GLN A 85 -9.69 4.82 7.76
C GLN A 85 -9.22 5.44 9.07
N ALA A 86 -8.22 4.86 9.75
CA ALA A 86 -7.62 5.47 10.92
C ALA A 86 -6.86 6.74 10.55
N LEU A 87 -6.09 6.73 9.45
CA LEU A 87 -5.44 7.96 8.95
C LEU A 87 -6.46 9.06 8.62
N HIS A 88 -7.58 8.73 7.97
CA HIS A 88 -8.63 9.71 7.67
C HIS A 88 -9.24 10.35 8.91
N ARG A 89 -9.44 9.58 9.99
CA ARG A 89 -10.00 10.09 11.25
C ARG A 89 -9.05 11.01 12.00
N LEU A 90 -7.73 10.85 11.81
CA LEU A 90 -6.72 11.77 12.35
C LEU A 90 -6.65 13.11 11.58
N LEU A 91 -7.14 13.15 10.35
CA LEU A 91 -7.10 14.36 9.53
C LEU A 91 -8.32 15.25 9.84
N PRO A 92 -8.12 16.53 10.21
CA PRO A 92 -9.22 17.49 10.36
C PRO A 92 -9.75 17.99 9.00
N ILE A 93 -9.43 17.31 7.91
CA ILE A 93 -9.72 17.74 6.54
C ILE A 93 -10.95 16.98 6.07
N SER A 94 -12.11 17.65 6.07
CA SER A 94 -13.29 17.17 5.36
C SER A 94 -13.07 17.35 3.85
N PRO A 95 -13.50 16.40 2.99
CA PRO A 95 -13.27 16.47 1.54
C PRO A 95 -14.00 17.63 0.82
N GLU A 96 -14.71 18.50 1.55
CA GLU A 96 -15.59 19.54 0.99
C GLU A 96 -14.99 20.96 0.95
N THR A 97 -13.69 21.15 1.21
CA THR A 97 -13.07 22.50 1.12
C THR A 97 -12.18 22.64 -0.11
N SER A 98 -12.78 22.47 -1.29
CA SER A 98 -12.27 23.13 -2.50
C SER A 98 -13.37 24.05 -3.01
N ASN A 99 -13.32 25.29 -2.53
CA ASN A 99 -14.19 26.37 -2.96
C ASN A 99 -14.02 26.59 -4.47
N ALA A 100 -14.92 26.01 -5.26
CA ALA A 100 -15.26 26.53 -6.58
C ALA A 100 -16.06 27.83 -6.37
N SER A 101 -15.38 28.94 -6.10
CA SER A 101 -15.97 30.27 -6.07
C SER A 101 -14.86 31.33 -6.08
N GLY A 102 -14.71 32.04 -7.21
CA GLY A 102 -13.92 33.28 -7.21
C GLY A 102 -13.05 33.59 -8.43
N LEU A 103 -13.47 33.32 -9.66
CA LEU A 103 -13.04 34.12 -10.81
C LEU A 103 -14.29 34.55 -11.60
N GLY A 104 -15.02 35.49 -11.00
CA GLY A 104 -16.03 36.28 -11.68
C GLY A 104 -15.38 37.35 -12.55
N GLU A 105 -15.73 37.26 -13.84
CA GLU A 105 -15.82 38.29 -14.89
C GLU A 105 -14.60 39.10 -15.35
N PRO A 106 -14.39 39.22 -16.68
CA PRO A 106 -13.48 40.20 -17.26
C PRO A 106 -14.12 41.59 -17.20
N LYS A 107 -13.40 42.54 -16.61
CA LYS A 107 -13.73 43.96 -16.71
C LYS A 107 -13.50 44.41 -18.16
N LEU A 108 -14.58 44.54 -18.92
CA LEU A 108 -14.59 45.28 -20.19
C LEU A 108 -14.16 46.72 -19.90
N ALA A 109 -13.10 47.16 -20.56
CA ALA A 109 -12.65 48.54 -20.59
C ALA A 109 -12.52 48.96 -22.05
N GLY A 110 -13.22 50.05 -22.41
CA GLY A 110 -13.05 50.77 -23.67
C GLY A 110 -14.13 50.49 -24.70
#